data_AF-A0A1Q7UKW8-F1
#
_entry.id   AF-A0A1Q7UKW8-F1
#
_cell.length_a   1.000
_cell.length_b   1.000
_cell.length_c   1.000
_cell.angle_alpha   90.00
_cell.angle_beta   90.00
_cell.angle_gamma   90.00
#
_symmetry.space_group_name_H-M   'P 1'
#
loop_
_entity.id
_entity.type
_entity.pdbx_description
1 polymer ?
#
loop_
_entity_poly.entity_id
_entity_poly.type
_entity_poly.pdbx_seq_one_letter_code
_entity_poly.pdbx_strand_id
1 'polypeptide(L)'
;MAASLVASAPTAAALPDAGSSGCQPAWTTVSSPRIGQAGDVLTAIAGTTSSDVWAVGVAVTGDETASTLAQHWNGRTWRHVVTPNGGPTWNAFSGVAVISSGDVWAVGFYRDLINPLVYDTLTAHWDGKAWVKVDSPNVPDMGGNQLVDVRAIASDDVWAVGEYWRGSDAKMHALVIHWDGAAWSLVQSYAPRAGSYLYGMDAMGSDLWAVGWTGNQDATLAERWNGIRWIPESTPSPGSTNNVLNGVAIRDETDGWAVGSFAFANTLVVHWNGIDWEQVPSPSPGTGVSGNNLLSVASVASGDAWSVGQYYDSDNIRHPLIEHWDGEQWLAVDGPRVTAGNSELITVTAVAPQDLWAVGDADDENGDPASLIERLCPAQVLDSGFDPPTGRIDQGATAIWSIPSSDTEPHRVMDASGMGLFDSGDRDPGTSYTFAFDAAGSYPVLDVATSAHYRLGVPTQAAPPSGHLDTSFQVTWSAGVPLPGYVFDVQIKRPGDAAFSDWLSDQQVREVPFTADAGTGTYSFRARLRNTATGGASGYSPPASITVTGSG
;
A
#
# COMPACT_ATOMS: atom_id res chain seq x y z
N MET A 1 46.32 -48.29 35.70
CA MET A 1 45.07 -48.20 34.92
C MET A 1 44.80 -46.72 34.67
N ALA A 2 45.16 -46.24 33.49
CA ALA A 2 44.87 -44.88 33.03
C ALA A 2 44.37 -45.03 31.60
N ALA A 3 43.12 -44.67 31.35
CA ALA A 3 42.52 -44.71 30.02
C ALA A 3 42.23 -43.28 29.59
N SER A 4 42.80 -42.95 28.44
CA SER A 4 42.80 -41.66 27.74
C SER A 4 41.40 -41.33 27.21
N LEU A 5 40.93 -40.10 27.44
CA LEU A 5 39.73 -39.54 26.81
C LEU A 5 40.13 -38.95 25.45
N VAL A 6 39.54 -39.44 24.37
CA VAL A 6 39.59 -38.84 23.04
C VAL A 6 38.29 -38.03 22.85
N ALA A 7 38.43 -36.74 22.60
CA ALA A 7 37.31 -35.85 22.29
C ALA A 7 36.87 -36.02 20.83
N SER A 8 35.59 -36.31 20.62
CA SER A 8 34.93 -36.27 19.31
C SER A 8 34.46 -34.84 19.00
N ALA A 9 34.83 -34.32 17.83
CA ALA A 9 34.33 -33.03 17.32
C ALA A 9 32.81 -33.08 17.07
N PRO A 10 32.06 -31.99 17.33
CA PRO A 10 30.64 -31.94 16.99
C PRO A 10 30.46 -31.82 15.48
N THR A 11 29.65 -32.72 14.94
CA THR A 11 29.06 -32.67 13.60
C THR A 11 28.29 -31.36 13.43
N ALA A 12 28.52 -30.67 12.31
CA ALA A 12 27.72 -29.54 11.88
C ALA A 12 26.27 -30.01 11.67
N ALA A 13 25.40 -29.70 12.62
CA ALA A 13 23.97 -29.88 12.47
C ALA A 13 23.49 -28.90 11.39
N ALA A 14 22.69 -29.42 10.46
CA ALA A 14 21.93 -28.61 9.51
C ALA A 14 21.15 -27.54 10.28
N LEU A 15 21.23 -26.30 9.79
CA LEU A 15 20.39 -25.21 10.29
C LEU A 15 18.93 -25.66 10.19
N PRO A 16 18.15 -25.59 11.27
CA PRO A 16 16.71 -25.74 11.15
C PRO A 16 16.18 -24.57 10.32
N ASP A 17 15.23 -24.83 9.42
CA ASP A 17 14.29 -23.82 8.92
C ASP A 17 13.52 -23.28 10.12
N ALA A 18 14.10 -22.27 10.76
CA ALA A 18 13.46 -21.47 11.77
C ALA A 18 12.76 -20.33 11.04
N GLY A 19 11.43 -20.34 11.05
CA GLY A 19 10.65 -19.15 10.80
C GLY A 19 11.11 -18.06 11.77
N SER A 20 11.89 -17.12 11.26
CA SER A 20 11.91 -15.77 11.79
C SER A 20 10.73 -15.05 11.15
N SER A 21 9.73 -14.73 11.95
CA SER A 21 8.81 -13.60 11.71
C SER A 21 9.60 -12.29 11.78
N GLY A 22 10.62 -12.16 10.92
CA GLY A 22 11.34 -10.93 10.64
C GLY A 22 10.70 -10.30 9.42
N CYS A 23 10.64 -8.98 9.40
CA CYS A 23 10.03 -8.27 8.29
C CYS A 23 10.70 -8.61 6.96
N GLN A 24 9.88 -8.91 5.96
CA GLN A 24 10.31 -8.86 4.57
C GLN A 24 10.31 -7.38 4.18
N PRO A 25 11.40 -6.85 3.58
CA PRO A 25 11.58 -5.42 3.30
C PRO A 25 10.67 -4.96 2.14
N ALA A 26 9.37 -5.12 2.28
CA ALA A 26 8.34 -4.94 1.25
C ALA A 26 6.98 -4.68 1.92
N TRP A 27 5.98 -4.37 1.09
CA TRP A 27 4.57 -4.42 1.51
C TRP A 27 4.16 -5.88 1.77
N THR A 28 3.33 -6.08 2.79
CA THR A 28 2.85 -7.41 3.20
C THR A 28 1.37 -7.37 3.51
N THR A 29 0.64 -8.43 3.15
CA THR A 29 -0.77 -8.55 3.52
C THR A 29 -0.91 -8.89 5.01
N VAL A 30 -1.87 -8.25 5.66
CA VAL A 30 -2.21 -8.50 7.07
C VAL A 30 -3.64 -9.03 7.13
N SER A 31 -3.81 -10.22 7.69
CA SER A 31 -5.14 -10.83 7.80
C SER A 31 -6.05 -10.06 8.75
N SER A 32 -7.31 -9.92 8.36
CA SER A 32 -8.39 -9.40 9.20
C SER A 32 -9.57 -10.37 9.30
N PRO A 33 -10.43 -10.25 10.33
CA PRO A 33 -11.64 -11.04 10.43
C PRO A 33 -12.65 -10.70 9.33
N ARG A 34 -13.27 -11.72 8.72
CA ARG A 34 -14.46 -11.55 7.86
C ARG A 34 -15.72 -11.42 8.72
N ILE A 35 -16.55 -10.42 8.42
CA ILE A 35 -17.76 -10.05 9.16
C ILE A 35 -19.01 -10.18 8.29
N GLY A 36 -18.98 -9.61 7.09
CA GLY A 36 -20.03 -9.70 6.09
C GLY A 36 -20.21 -11.11 5.57
N GLN A 37 -21.45 -11.47 5.25
CA GLN A 37 -21.79 -12.77 4.67
C GLN A 37 -21.50 -12.81 3.18
N ALA A 38 -21.60 -11.66 2.51
CA ALA A 38 -21.43 -11.48 1.06
C ALA A 38 -20.27 -10.51 0.72
N GLY A 39 -19.45 -10.16 1.71
CA GLY A 39 -18.22 -9.41 1.51
C GLY A 39 -17.99 -8.28 2.52
N ASP A 40 -16.74 -7.81 2.59
CA ASP A 40 -16.30 -6.71 3.45
C ASP A 40 -15.38 -5.78 2.67
N VAL A 41 -15.62 -4.48 2.75
CA VAL A 41 -14.76 -3.45 2.14
C VAL A 41 -14.31 -2.48 3.22
N LEU A 42 -13.00 -2.25 3.33
CA LEU A 42 -12.43 -1.22 4.21
C LEU A 42 -12.11 0.01 3.38
N THR A 43 -12.71 1.14 3.75
CA THR A 43 -12.66 2.39 2.97
C THR A 43 -11.64 3.37 3.53
N ALA A 44 -11.43 3.38 4.86
CA ALA A 44 -10.49 4.28 5.51
C ALA A 44 -9.74 3.62 6.66
N ILE A 45 -8.52 4.08 6.88
CA ILE A 45 -7.63 3.66 7.95
C ILE A 45 -6.92 4.88 8.56
N ALA A 46 -6.82 4.91 9.89
CA ALA A 46 -6.07 5.91 10.63
C ALA A 46 -5.51 5.31 11.91
N GLY A 47 -4.43 5.87 12.44
CA GLY A 47 -3.83 5.40 13.69
C GLY A 47 -2.92 6.43 14.32
N THR A 48 -2.63 6.25 15.61
CA THR A 48 -1.71 7.13 16.36
C THR A 48 -0.40 6.43 16.71
N THR A 49 -0.38 5.10 16.68
CA THR A 49 0.81 4.28 16.93
C THR A 49 0.75 2.99 16.14
N SER A 50 1.89 2.32 16.00
CA SER A 50 2.02 0.96 15.42
C SER A 50 1.16 -0.12 16.08
N SER A 51 0.59 0.17 17.25
CA SER A 51 -0.24 -0.75 18.05
C SER A 51 -1.69 -0.30 18.23
N ASP A 52 -2.07 0.83 17.64
CA ASP A 52 -3.40 1.42 17.79
C ASP A 52 -3.82 2.06 16.46
N VAL A 53 -4.45 1.24 15.63
CA VAL A 53 -4.89 1.59 14.28
C VAL A 53 -6.33 1.14 14.11
N TRP A 54 -7.15 2.01 13.51
CA TRP A 54 -8.55 1.78 13.23
C TRP A 54 -8.78 1.76 11.73
N ALA A 55 -9.51 0.75 11.27
CA ALA A 55 -10.02 0.69 9.91
C ALA A 55 -11.55 0.65 9.96
N VAL A 56 -12.20 1.39 9.06
CA VAL A 56 -13.66 1.43 8.95
C VAL A 56 -14.09 1.12 7.52
N GLY A 57 -15.37 0.79 7.36
CA GLY A 57 -15.93 0.55 6.04
C GLY A 57 -17.34 -0.02 6.12
N VAL A 58 -17.56 -1.06 5.31
CA VAL A 58 -18.85 -1.69 5.11
C VAL A 58 -18.75 -3.21 5.15
N ALA A 59 -19.69 -3.84 5.86
CA ALA A 59 -19.90 -5.29 5.86
C ALA A 59 -21.19 -5.62 5.12
N VAL A 60 -21.08 -6.33 4.00
CA VAL A 60 -22.22 -6.70 3.14
C VAL A 60 -22.91 -7.93 3.72
N THR A 61 -24.17 -7.77 4.13
CA THR A 61 -24.94 -8.80 4.84
C THR A 61 -25.94 -9.56 3.95
N GLY A 62 -26.21 -9.06 2.75
CA GLY A 62 -27.11 -9.65 1.76
C GLY A 62 -27.52 -8.66 0.67
N ASP A 63 -28.47 -9.03 -0.19
CA ASP A 63 -28.95 -8.16 -1.29
C ASP A 63 -29.43 -6.79 -0.76
N GLU A 64 -28.74 -5.72 -1.18
CA GLU A 64 -29.01 -4.33 -0.79
C GLU A 64 -28.96 -4.02 0.72
N THR A 65 -28.36 -4.91 1.52
CA THR A 65 -28.19 -4.70 2.96
C THR A 65 -26.72 -4.71 3.36
N ALA A 66 -26.33 -3.65 4.07
CA ALA A 66 -24.97 -3.41 4.48
C ALA A 66 -24.95 -2.72 5.84
N SER A 67 -24.06 -3.18 6.71
CA SER A 67 -23.82 -2.57 8.01
C SER A 67 -22.51 -1.82 7.99
N THR A 68 -22.43 -0.79 8.85
CA THR A 68 -21.14 -0.18 9.19
C THR A 68 -20.17 -1.24 9.71
N LEU A 69 -18.90 -1.06 9.42
CA LEU A 69 -17.82 -1.92 9.88
C LEU A 69 -16.74 -1.07 10.55
N ALA A 70 -16.27 -1.49 11.72
CA ALA A 70 -15.01 -1.05 12.29
C ALA A 70 -14.16 -2.24 12.73
N GLN A 71 -12.86 -2.12 12.53
CA GLN A 71 -11.85 -3.05 13.00
C GLN A 71 -10.74 -2.29 13.71
N HIS A 72 -10.20 -2.86 14.78
CA HIS A 72 -9.16 -2.28 15.61
C HIS A 72 -7.94 -3.20 15.68
N TRP A 73 -6.78 -2.64 15.38
CA TRP A 73 -5.48 -3.28 15.52
C TRP A 73 -4.90 -3.00 16.90
N ASN A 74 -4.50 -4.06 17.60
CA ASN A 74 -3.95 -3.98 18.96
C ASN A 74 -2.43 -4.20 19.03
N GLY A 75 -1.72 -4.04 17.91
CA GLY A 75 -0.29 -4.36 17.79
C GLY A 75 0.02 -5.80 17.38
N ARG A 76 -1.00 -6.67 17.29
CA ARG A 76 -0.81 -8.09 16.92
C ARG A 76 -1.87 -8.65 15.98
N THR A 77 -3.13 -8.29 16.18
CA THR A 77 -4.26 -8.84 15.42
C THR A 77 -5.36 -7.80 15.28
N TRP A 78 -6.00 -7.76 14.12
CA TRP A 78 -7.23 -7.01 13.92
C TRP A 78 -8.40 -7.68 14.64
N ARG A 79 -9.28 -6.86 15.23
CA ARG A 79 -10.51 -7.32 15.88
C ARG A 79 -11.68 -6.46 15.43
N HIS A 80 -12.80 -7.11 15.14
CA HIS A 80 -14.05 -6.40 14.88
C HIS A 80 -14.55 -5.70 16.15
N VAL A 81 -15.02 -4.47 15.98
CA VAL A 81 -15.68 -3.68 17.01
C VAL A 81 -17.06 -3.30 16.52
N VAL A 82 -18.08 -3.51 17.36
CA VAL A 82 -19.46 -3.24 17.01
C VAL A 82 -19.67 -1.74 16.83
N THR A 83 -20.37 -1.38 15.75
CA THR A 83 -20.66 -0.01 15.35
C THR A 83 -22.18 0.22 15.23
N PRO A 84 -22.64 1.46 15.45
CA PRO A 84 -24.04 1.81 15.25
C PRO A 84 -24.36 1.97 13.76
N ASN A 85 -25.54 1.48 13.35
CA ASN A 85 -26.10 1.79 12.03
C ASN A 85 -27.00 3.03 12.11
N GLY A 86 -27.03 3.80 11.02
CA GLY A 86 -27.89 4.98 10.90
C GLY A 86 -29.32 4.65 10.51
N GLY A 87 -29.49 3.59 9.70
CA GLY A 87 -30.76 3.12 9.16
C GLY A 87 -30.81 1.60 8.95
N PRO A 88 -31.93 1.08 8.43
CA PRO A 88 -32.25 -0.36 8.43
C PRO A 88 -31.57 -1.18 7.32
N THR A 89 -31.11 -0.55 6.23
CA THR A 89 -30.71 -1.26 5.01
C THR A 89 -29.23 -1.08 4.71
N TRP A 90 -28.85 0.06 4.13
CA TRP A 90 -27.48 0.34 3.71
C TRP A 90 -26.83 1.37 4.61
N ASN A 91 -25.71 1.00 5.21
CA ASN A 91 -24.92 1.85 6.10
C ASN A 91 -23.45 1.61 5.78
N ALA A 92 -22.68 2.68 5.63
CA ALA A 92 -21.25 2.61 5.36
C ALA A 92 -20.52 3.72 6.12
N PHE A 93 -19.33 3.39 6.60
CA PHE A 93 -18.33 4.41 6.91
C PHE A 93 -17.42 4.60 5.69
N SER A 94 -17.03 5.84 5.45
CA SER A 94 -16.16 6.25 4.34
C SER A 94 -14.83 6.82 4.86
N GLY A 95 -14.85 7.48 6.03
CA GLY A 95 -13.67 8.13 6.63
C GLY A 95 -13.54 7.81 8.12
N VAL A 96 -12.30 7.81 8.62
CA VAL A 96 -11.98 7.65 10.05
C VAL A 96 -10.84 8.58 10.47
N ALA A 97 -10.98 9.22 11.63
CA ALA A 97 -9.94 10.04 12.26
C ALA A 97 -9.69 9.56 13.70
N VAL A 98 -8.42 9.28 14.03
CA VAL A 98 -8.00 8.85 15.38
C VAL A 98 -7.30 10.01 16.06
N ILE A 99 -7.85 10.50 17.17
CA ILE A 99 -7.20 11.49 18.04
C ILE A 99 -6.37 10.76 19.10
N SER A 100 -6.93 9.69 19.67
CA SER A 100 -6.26 8.82 20.63
C SER A 100 -6.94 7.44 20.68
N SER A 101 -6.35 6.49 21.41
CA SER A 101 -6.96 5.15 21.64
C SER A 101 -8.40 5.16 22.16
N GLY A 102 -8.82 6.27 22.80
CA GLY A 102 -10.15 6.44 23.36
C GLY A 102 -10.99 7.52 22.68
N ASP A 103 -10.55 8.05 21.55
CA ASP A 103 -11.22 9.15 20.86
C ASP A 103 -11.01 9.03 19.35
N VAL A 104 -12.03 8.48 18.70
CA VAL A 104 -12.03 8.19 17.25
C VAL A 104 -13.35 8.62 16.65
N TRP A 105 -13.30 9.27 15.50
CA TRP A 105 -14.46 9.66 14.72
C TRP A 105 -14.54 8.87 13.44
N ALA A 106 -15.73 8.43 13.07
CA ALA A 106 -16.03 7.82 11.79
C ALA A 106 -17.19 8.56 11.13
N VAL A 107 -17.10 8.76 9.82
CA VAL A 107 -18.13 9.41 9.02
C VAL A 107 -18.51 8.57 7.82
N GLY A 108 -19.69 8.80 7.27
CA GLY A 108 -20.18 8.10 6.09
C GLY A 108 -21.61 8.46 5.79
N PHE A 109 -22.39 7.46 5.40
CA PHE A 109 -23.80 7.64 5.05
C PHE A 109 -24.66 6.43 5.38
N TYR A 110 -25.98 6.63 5.41
CA TYR A 110 -26.95 5.56 5.50
C TYR A 110 -28.21 5.86 4.69
N ARG A 111 -29.01 4.83 4.39
CA ARG A 111 -30.36 4.97 3.81
C ARG A 111 -31.42 5.01 4.92
N ASP A 112 -32.23 6.07 4.94
CA ASP A 112 -33.31 6.22 5.92
C ASP A 112 -34.58 5.42 5.55
N LEU A 113 -35.42 5.13 6.55
CA LEU A 113 -36.72 4.46 6.44
C LEU A 113 -37.76 5.26 5.67
N ILE A 114 -37.71 6.60 5.75
CA ILE A 114 -38.77 7.45 5.18
C ILE A 114 -38.56 7.62 3.66
N ASN A 115 -37.31 7.67 3.21
CA ASN A 115 -36.97 7.73 1.80
C ASN A 115 -35.75 6.84 1.50
N PRO A 116 -35.96 5.55 1.21
CA PRO A 116 -34.86 4.58 1.02
C PRO A 116 -34.00 4.86 -0.22
N LEU A 117 -34.37 5.83 -1.05
CA LEU A 117 -33.60 6.27 -2.22
C LEU A 117 -32.69 7.47 -1.92
N VAL A 118 -32.74 8.02 -0.71
CA VAL A 118 -31.94 9.17 -0.27
C VAL A 118 -30.96 8.74 0.81
N TYR A 119 -29.72 9.18 0.66
CA TYR A 119 -28.67 8.99 1.66
C TYR A 119 -28.68 10.14 2.66
N ASP A 120 -28.51 9.82 3.93
CA ASP A 120 -28.27 10.77 5.00
C ASP A 120 -26.84 10.62 5.52
N THR A 121 -26.27 11.72 6.00
CA THR A 121 -24.96 11.71 6.68
C THR A 121 -24.98 10.80 7.90
N LEU A 122 -23.89 10.05 8.11
CA LEU A 122 -23.66 9.25 9.31
C LEU A 122 -22.41 9.75 10.01
N THR A 123 -22.48 9.98 11.32
CA THR A 123 -21.29 10.17 12.16
C THR A 123 -21.37 9.26 13.38
N ALA A 124 -20.23 8.73 13.79
CA ALA A 124 -20.09 7.94 15.00
C ALA A 124 -18.80 8.32 15.73
N HIS A 125 -18.84 8.23 17.06
CA HIS A 125 -17.73 8.56 17.95
C HIS A 125 -17.42 7.39 18.87
N TRP A 126 -16.15 7.01 18.95
CA TRP A 126 -15.62 6.05 19.92
C TRP A 126 -15.20 6.79 21.18
N ASP A 127 -15.83 6.46 22.30
CA ASP A 127 -15.60 7.09 23.61
C ASP A 127 -14.55 6.36 24.48
N GLY A 128 -13.78 5.45 23.88
CA GLY A 128 -12.88 4.55 24.59
C GLY A 128 -13.51 3.24 25.07
N LYS A 129 -14.82 3.07 24.89
CA LYS A 129 -15.54 1.85 25.29
C LYS A 129 -16.50 1.34 24.22
N ALA A 130 -17.21 2.23 23.55
CA ALA A 130 -18.20 1.89 22.54
C ALA A 130 -18.27 2.98 21.46
N TRP A 131 -18.66 2.57 20.26
CA TRP A 131 -19.07 3.50 19.22
C TRP A 131 -20.51 3.98 19.49
N VAL A 132 -20.70 5.29 19.43
CA VAL A 132 -21.99 5.96 19.63
C VAL A 132 -22.31 6.78 18.39
N LYS A 133 -23.53 6.66 17.85
CA LYS A 133 -24.00 7.50 16.74
C LYS A 133 -24.14 8.92 17.27
N VAL A 134 -23.58 9.89 16.55
CA VAL A 134 -23.73 11.32 16.82
C VAL A 134 -24.57 11.92 15.70
N ASP A 135 -25.53 12.78 16.05
CA ASP A 135 -26.40 13.39 15.07
C ASP A 135 -25.62 14.42 14.23
N SER A 136 -25.77 14.33 12.91
CA SER A 136 -25.17 15.23 11.93
C SER A 136 -26.23 15.89 11.06
N PRO A 137 -26.01 17.14 10.61
CA PRO A 137 -26.97 17.84 9.77
C PRO A 137 -26.94 17.32 8.32
N ASN A 138 -28.11 17.25 7.70
CA ASN A 138 -28.27 17.10 6.25
C ASN A 138 -28.68 18.43 5.63
N VAL A 139 -28.29 18.68 4.38
CA VAL A 139 -28.74 19.88 3.65
C VAL A 139 -30.23 19.71 3.30
N PRO A 140 -31.11 20.66 3.68
CA PRO A 140 -32.54 20.55 3.40
C PRO A 140 -32.86 20.81 1.91
N ASP A 141 -32.74 19.80 1.03
CA ASP A 141 -33.20 19.90 -0.37
C ASP A 141 -33.55 18.54 -1.04
N MET A 142 -34.10 17.59 -0.25
CA MET A 142 -34.59 16.26 -0.70
C MET A 142 -33.61 15.38 -1.50
N GLY A 143 -32.33 15.73 -1.60
CA GLY A 143 -31.29 14.91 -2.22
C GLY A 143 -30.42 14.18 -1.21
N GLY A 144 -29.63 13.21 -1.70
CA GLY A 144 -28.73 12.42 -0.86
C GLY A 144 -27.55 13.24 -0.36
N ASN A 145 -27.14 13.02 0.89
CA ASN A 145 -26.00 13.63 1.55
C ASN A 145 -25.04 12.50 1.94
N GLN A 146 -23.75 12.69 1.67
CA GLN A 146 -22.71 11.73 2.05
C GLN A 146 -21.50 12.47 2.60
N LEU A 147 -20.85 11.86 3.59
CA LEU A 147 -19.54 12.25 4.07
C LEU A 147 -18.55 11.19 3.61
N VAL A 148 -17.39 11.65 3.16
CA VAL A 148 -16.39 10.81 2.51
C VAL A 148 -15.10 10.77 3.32
N ASP A 149 -14.69 11.90 3.86
CA ASP A 149 -13.49 12.00 4.67
C ASP A 149 -13.71 12.86 5.92
N VAL A 150 -12.89 12.62 6.94
CA VAL A 150 -12.95 13.27 8.24
C VAL A 150 -11.55 13.51 8.77
N ARG A 151 -11.33 14.73 9.28
CA ARG A 151 -10.10 15.10 9.97
C ARG A 151 -10.42 15.67 11.34
N ALA A 152 -9.81 15.07 12.36
CA ALA A 152 -9.87 15.57 13.72
C ALA A 152 -8.61 16.36 14.05
N ILE A 153 -8.78 17.63 14.45
CA ILE A 153 -7.71 18.49 14.95
C ILE A 153 -7.62 18.35 16.47
N ALA A 154 -8.78 18.26 17.13
CA ALA A 154 -8.92 18.00 18.56
C ALA A 154 -10.27 17.31 18.83
N SER A 155 -10.50 16.87 20.08
CA SER A 155 -11.77 16.25 20.52
C SER A 155 -13.00 17.14 20.31
N ASP A 156 -12.80 18.46 20.25
CA ASP A 156 -13.79 19.50 20.06
C ASP A 156 -13.64 20.27 18.75
N ASP A 157 -12.79 19.78 17.84
CA ASP A 157 -12.55 20.39 16.54
C ASP A 157 -12.35 19.30 15.49
N VAL A 158 -13.46 18.85 14.89
CA VAL A 158 -13.48 17.80 13.88
C VAL A 158 -14.23 18.28 12.65
N TRP A 159 -13.64 18.06 11.49
CA TRP A 159 -14.21 18.48 10.21
C TRP A 159 -14.47 17.26 9.33
N ALA A 160 -15.54 17.30 8.56
CA ALA A 160 -15.83 16.28 7.57
C ALA A 160 -16.28 16.90 6.25
N VAL A 161 -15.90 16.26 5.16
CA VAL A 161 -16.21 16.69 3.79
C VAL A 161 -16.90 15.59 3.01
N GLY A 162 -17.57 15.98 1.93
CA GLY A 162 -18.22 15.08 1.01
C GLY A 162 -19.05 15.86 0.00
N GLU A 163 -20.26 15.38 -0.25
CA GLU A 163 -21.19 15.92 -1.21
C GLU A 163 -22.64 15.82 -0.78
N TYR A 164 -23.47 16.62 -1.43
CA TYR A 164 -24.90 16.43 -1.43
C TYR A 164 -25.49 16.67 -2.81
N TRP A 165 -26.53 15.89 -3.15
CA TRP A 165 -27.36 16.15 -4.31
C TRP A 165 -28.34 17.27 -4.01
N ARG A 166 -28.40 18.27 -4.89
CA ARG A 166 -29.35 19.36 -4.78
C ARG A 166 -30.47 19.19 -5.79
N GLY A 167 -31.68 18.88 -5.31
CA GLY A 167 -32.84 18.65 -6.18
C GLY A 167 -33.21 19.86 -7.03
N SER A 168 -33.01 21.07 -6.51
CA SER A 168 -33.38 22.32 -7.18
C SER A 168 -32.59 22.64 -8.46
N ASP A 169 -31.34 22.18 -8.59
CA ASP A 169 -30.53 22.34 -9.81
C ASP A 169 -30.04 21.03 -10.43
N ALA A 170 -30.45 19.89 -9.85
CA ALA A 170 -30.13 18.53 -10.29
C ALA A 170 -28.60 18.30 -10.46
N LYS A 171 -27.82 18.76 -9.47
CA LYS A 171 -26.36 18.62 -9.45
C LYS A 171 -25.86 18.21 -8.07
N MET A 172 -24.64 17.64 -8.05
CA MET A 172 -23.86 17.44 -6.83
C MET A 172 -23.22 18.76 -6.39
N HIS A 173 -23.11 18.96 -5.09
CA HIS A 173 -22.44 20.10 -4.47
C HIS A 173 -21.58 19.61 -3.31
N ALA A 174 -20.43 20.25 -3.11
CA ALA A 174 -19.56 20.00 -1.98
C ALA A 174 -20.29 20.21 -0.64
N LEU A 175 -20.11 19.26 0.28
CA LEU A 175 -20.60 19.30 1.65
C LEU A 175 -19.42 19.48 2.60
N VAL A 176 -19.55 20.37 3.58
CA VAL A 176 -18.62 20.52 4.70
C VAL A 176 -19.40 20.64 5.99
N ILE A 177 -19.02 19.89 7.01
CA ILE A 177 -19.55 20.01 8.36
C ILE A 177 -18.43 20.12 9.39
N HIS A 178 -18.71 20.80 10.50
CA HIS A 178 -17.77 21.05 11.59
C HIS A 178 -18.39 20.72 12.95
N TRP A 179 -17.65 19.96 13.76
CA TRP A 179 -17.94 19.64 15.15
C TRP A 179 -17.18 20.61 16.06
N ASP A 180 -17.93 21.29 16.92
CA ASP A 180 -17.42 22.30 17.84
C ASP A 180 -17.25 21.81 19.30
N GLY A 181 -17.27 20.49 19.51
CA GLY A 181 -17.30 19.88 20.84
C GLY A 181 -18.70 19.63 21.41
N ALA A 182 -19.75 20.15 20.77
CA ALA A 182 -21.13 19.96 21.22
C ALA A 182 -22.07 19.49 20.10
N ALA A 183 -21.95 20.03 18.89
CA ALA A 183 -22.81 19.67 17.77
C ALA A 183 -22.08 19.79 16.42
N TRP A 184 -22.51 18.98 15.46
CA TRP A 184 -22.14 19.17 14.06
C TRP A 184 -22.97 20.30 13.45
N SER A 185 -22.30 21.17 12.69
CA SER A 185 -22.93 22.27 11.97
C SER A 185 -22.47 22.32 10.51
N LEU A 186 -23.36 22.79 9.61
CA LEU A 186 -23.02 22.98 8.20
C LEU A 186 -22.10 24.19 8.03
N VAL A 187 -21.03 24.01 7.27
CA VAL A 187 -20.10 25.07 6.87
C VAL A 187 -20.15 25.27 5.36
N GLN A 188 -20.15 26.52 4.93
CA GLN A 188 -20.20 26.85 3.51
C GLN A 188 -18.86 26.56 2.84
N SER A 189 -18.84 25.64 1.87
CA SER A 189 -17.74 25.46 0.92
C SER A 189 -17.67 26.65 -0.06
N TYR A 190 -16.47 26.90 -0.60
CA TYR A 190 -16.24 27.92 -1.61
C TYR A 190 -16.71 27.49 -3.02
N ALA A 191 -16.81 26.19 -3.30
CA ALA A 191 -16.99 25.56 -4.60
C ALA A 191 -17.60 26.48 -5.68
N PRO A 192 -16.80 26.99 -6.63
CA PRO A 192 -17.20 28.13 -7.47
C PRO A 192 -18.23 27.78 -8.54
N ARG A 193 -18.49 26.48 -8.77
CA ARG A 193 -19.43 25.97 -9.78
C ARG A 193 -20.30 24.87 -9.17
N ALA A 194 -21.56 24.83 -9.61
CA ALA A 194 -22.43 23.69 -9.34
C ALA A 194 -21.94 22.43 -10.09
N GLY A 195 -22.09 21.26 -9.48
CA GLY A 195 -21.36 20.06 -9.87
C GLY A 195 -20.01 20.06 -9.20
N SER A 196 -19.97 19.86 -7.89
CA SER A 196 -18.74 19.80 -7.08
C SER A 196 -18.82 18.68 -6.04
N TYR A 197 -17.66 18.22 -5.62
CA TYR A 197 -17.47 17.11 -4.68
C TYR A 197 -16.14 17.31 -3.98
N LEU A 198 -16.07 17.06 -2.66
CA LEU A 198 -14.82 16.99 -1.90
C LEU A 198 -14.58 15.55 -1.46
N TYR A 199 -13.44 14.97 -1.84
CA TYR A 199 -13.10 13.58 -1.56
C TYR A 199 -12.19 13.43 -0.36
N GLY A 200 -11.18 14.28 -0.25
CA GLY A 200 -10.14 14.16 0.76
C GLY A 200 -9.90 15.46 1.49
N MET A 201 -9.45 15.35 2.74
CA MET A 201 -9.05 16.47 3.54
C MET A 201 -7.87 16.15 4.47
N ASP A 202 -7.07 17.17 4.76
CA ASP A 202 -6.03 17.06 5.78
C ASP A 202 -5.86 18.38 6.52
N ALA A 203 -5.18 18.33 7.65
CA ALA A 203 -4.91 19.48 8.49
C ALA A 203 -3.49 19.46 9.03
N MET A 204 -2.86 20.63 9.01
CA MET A 204 -1.64 20.96 9.73
C MET A 204 -1.94 22.05 10.75
N GLY A 205 -2.13 21.64 12.01
CA GLY A 205 -2.67 22.53 13.05
C GLY A 205 -4.08 23.01 12.69
N SER A 206 -4.28 24.33 12.58
CA SER A 206 -5.56 24.93 12.18
C SER A 206 -5.67 25.19 10.67
N ASP A 207 -4.64 24.85 9.89
CA ASP A 207 -4.65 24.99 8.44
C ASP A 207 -5.25 23.73 7.81
N LEU A 208 -6.51 23.82 7.39
CA LEU A 208 -7.25 22.72 6.77
C LEU A 208 -7.28 22.88 5.26
N TRP A 209 -7.15 21.75 4.58
CA TRP A 209 -7.23 21.64 3.14
C TRP A 209 -8.26 20.59 2.78
N ALA A 210 -9.05 20.87 1.74
CA ALA A 210 -9.99 19.93 1.17
C ALA A 210 -9.80 19.90 -0.36
N VAL A 211 -9.81 18.70 -0.94
CA VAL A 211 -9.59 18.50 -2.37
C VAL A 211 -10.71 17.68 -3.00
N GLY A 212 -10.88 17.85 -4.31
CA GLY A 212 -11.95 17.22 -5.05
C GLY A 212 -12.01 17.66 -6.51
N TRP A 213 -13.22 17.87 -7.01
CA TRP A 213 -13.47 18.37 -8.35
C TRP A 213 -14.63 19.37 -8.41
N THR A 214 -14.68 20.14 -9.51
CA THR A 214 -15.76 21.09 -9.78
C THR A 214 -16.11 21.15 -11.27
N GLY A 215 -17.32 21.62 -11.59
CA GLY A 215 -17.85 21.70 -12.93
C GLY A 215 -18.06 20.32 -13.58
N ASN A 216 -18.56 19.32 -12.84
CA ASN A 216 -18.72 17.94 -13.35
C ASN A 216 -17.39 17.32 -13.83
N GLN A 217 -16.34 17.48 -13.02
CA GLN A 217 -14.98 17.00 -13.28
C GLN A 217 -14.28 17.71 -14.45
N ASP A 218 -14.75 18.88 -14.89
CA ASP A 218 -14.01 19.71 -15.84
C ASP A 218 -12.70 20.24 -15.22
N ALA A 219 -12.67 20.46 -13.91
CA ALA A 219 -11.50 20.97 -13.18
C ALA A 219 -11.34 20.31 -11.81
N THR A 220 -10.08 20.23 -11.36
CA THR A 220 -9.74 19.94 -9.97
C THR A 220 -10.28 21.03 -9.04
N LEU A 221 -10.48 20.70 -7.77
CA LEU A 221 -10.87 21.62 -6.72
C LEU A 221 -9.91 21.46 -5.54
N ALA A 222 -9.37 22.57 -5.06
CA ALA A 222 -8.73 22.67 -3.75
C ALA A 222 -9.28 23.89 -3.02
N GLU A 223 -9.58 23.71 -1.74
CA GLU A 223 -10.04 24.78 -0.85
C GLU A 223 -9.22 24.75 0.44
N ARG A 224 -8.84 25.92 0.94
CA ARG A 224 -8.08 26.09 2.18
C ARG A 224 -8.90 26.86 3.19
N TRP A 225 -8.90 26.44 4.45
CA TRP A 225 -9.57 27.14 5.54
C TRP A 225 -8.68 28.24 6.11
N ASN A 226 -9.14 29.49 6.06
CA ASN A 226 -8.36 30.62 6.58
C ASN A 226 -8.71 31.02 8.03
N GLY A 227 -9.40 30.15 8.77
CA GLY A 227 -9.92 30.46 10.12
C GLY A 227 -11.32 31.08 10.14
N ILE A 228 -11.84 31.53 8.99
CA ILE A 228 -13.15 32.20 8.89
C ILE A 228 -14.02 31.57 7.78
N ARG A 229 -13.42 31.26 6.64
CA ARG A 229 -14.10 30.66 5.48
C ARG A 229 -13.12 29.85 4.64
N TRP A 230 -13.67 28.93 3.87
CA TRP A 230 -12.94 28.29 2.78
C TRP A 230 -12.63 29.29 1.67
N ILE A 231 -11.39 29.27 1.19
CA ILE A 231 -10.91 30.03 0.04
C ILE A 231 -10.42 29.06 -1.03
N PRO A 232 -10.59 29.38 -2.33
CA PRO A 232 -10.10 28.51 -3.39
C PRO A 232 -8.58 28.59 -3.46
N GLU A 233 -7.98 27.46 -3.81
CA GLU A 233 -6.59 27.41 -4.22
C GLU A 233 -6.51 26.88 -5.65
N SER A 234 -5.59 27.44 -6.44
CA SER A 234 -5.47 27.07 -7.85
C SER A 234 -4.68 25.77 -7.96
N THR A 235 -5.25 24.79 -8.64
CA THR A 235 -4.64 23.49 -8.91
C THR A 235 -4.59 23.18 -10.41
N PRO A 236 -3.55 22.46 -10.88
CA PRO A 236 -3.49 21.97 -12.25
C PRO A 236 -4.72 21.14 -12.64
N SER A 237 -5.20 21.32 -13.87
CA SER A 237 -6.27 20.53 -14.51
C SER A 237 -5.83 20.16 -15.93
N PRO A 238 -4.95 19.14 -16.09
CA PRO A 238 -4.28 18.87 -17.37
C PRO A 238 -5.19 18.26 -18.44
N GLY A 239 -6.26 17.57 -18.01
CA GLY A 239 -7.23 16.94 -18.90
C GLY A 239 -8.22 17.96 -19.47
N SER A 240 -8.76 17.71 -20.66
CA SER A 240 -9.87 18.51 -21.20
C SER A 240 -11.19 18.25 -20.47
N THR A 241 -11.32 17.08 -19.85
CA THR A 241 -12.39 16.66 -18.93
C THR A 241 -11.81 15.59 -18.00
N ASN A 242 -12.57 15.25 -16.94
CA ASN A 242 -12.16 14.32 -15.89
C ASN A 242 -10.84 14.74 -15.24
N ASN A 243 -10.89 15.76 -14.40
CA ASN A 243 -9.78 16.22 -13.56
C ASN A 243 -10.22 16.09 -12.10
N VAL A 244 -9.61 15.18 -11.35
CA VAL A 244 -10.03 14.83 -9.99
C VAL A 244 -8.83 14.77 -9.06
N LEU A 245 -8.97 15.34 -7.86
CA LEU A 245 -8.11 15.07 -6.72
C LEU A 245 -8.93 14.27 -5.69
N ASN A 246 -8.43 13.10 -5.28
CA ASN A 246 -9.11 12.20 -4.34
C ASN A 246 -8.54 12.32 -2.92
N GLY A 247 -7.22 12.47 -2.78
CA GLY A 247 -6.54 12.53 -1.49
C GLY A 247 -5.61 13.73 -1.39
N VAL A 248 -5.39 14.20 -0.16
CA VAL A 248 -4.44 15.28 0.17
C VAL A 248 -3.70 14.95 1.47
N ALA A 249 -2.43 15.28 1.53
CA ALA A 249 -1.61 15.23 2.74
C ALA A 249 -0.79 16.51 2.83
N ILE A 250 -0.97 17.27 3.92
CA ILE A 250 -0.28 18.54 4.17
C ILE A 250 0.68 18.34 5.32
N ARG A 251 1.98 18.34 5.02
CA ARG A 251 3.03 18.13 6.02
C ARG A 251 3.33 19.40 6.79
N ASP A 252 3.59 20.48 6.04
CA ASP A 252 3.89 21.79 6.58
C ASP A 252 3.45 22.89 5.60
N GLU A 253 3.81 24.15 5.90
CA GLU A 253 3.35 25.31 5.13
C GLU A 253 3.92 25.35 3.71
N THR A 254 4.96 24.56 3.44
CA THR A 254 5.74 24.52 2.20
C THR A 254 5.79 23.14 1.53
N ASP A 255 5.22 22.11 2.16
CA ASP A 255 5.23 20.74 1.65
C ASP A 255 3.87 20.08 1.84
N GLY A 256 3.22 19.78 0.72
CA GLY A 256 1.96 19.06 0.69
C GLY A 256 1.75 18.36 -0.64
N TRP A 257 1.01 17.26 -0.64
CA TRP A 257 0.73 16.46 -1.83
C TRP A 257 -0.78 16.30 -1.98
N ALA A 258 -1.27 16.39 -3.22
CA ALA A 258 -2.61 15.92 -3.56
C ALA A 258 -2.54 14.99 -4.77
N VAL A 259 -3.35 13.94 -4.73
CA VAL A 259 -3.32 12.86 -5.71
C VAL A 259 -4.70 12.58 -6.27
N GLY A 260 -4.76 12.06 -7.48
CA GLY A 260 -6.01 11.72 -8.16
C GLY A 260 -5.80 11.17 -9.56
N SER A 261 -6.64 11.59 -10.49
CA SER A 261 -6.55 11.19 -11.90
C SER A 261 -6.96 12.30 -12.86
N PHE A 262 -6.49 12.17 -14.10
CA PHE A 262 -6.95 13.01 -15.20
C PHE A 262 -7.16 12.26 -16.52
N ALA A 263 -8.07 12.78 -17.36
CA ALA A 263 -8.36 12.29 -18.70
C ALA A 263 -8.72 10.78 -18.76
N PHE A 264 -9.31 10.24 -17.68
CA PHE A 264 -9.71 8.83 -17.51
C PHE A 264 -8.59 7.79 -17.53
N ALA A 265 -7.35 8.19 -17.76
CA ALA A 265 -6.28 7.25 -18.04
C ALA A 265 -5.00 7.50 -17.23
N ASN A 266 -4.80 8.69 -16.65
CA ASN A 266 -3.54 9.05 -16.04
C ASN A 266 -3.71 9.35 -14.55
N THR A 267 -2.70 8.99 -13.76
CA THR A 267 -2.57 9.50 -12.40
C THR A 267 -2.33 11.01 -12.43
N LEU A 268 -2.85 11.72 -11.42
CA LEU A 268 -2.55 13.13 -11.20
C LEU A 268 -1.87 13.24 -9.84
N VAL A 269 -0.66 13.79 -9.81
CA VAL A 269 0.01 14.19 -8.58
C VAL A 269 0.34 15.67 -8.67
N VAL A 270 0.00 16.43 -7.63
CA VAL A 270 0.33 17.84 -7.49
C VAL A 270 1.01 18.09 -6.14
N HIS A 271 2.02 18.95 -6.14
CA HIS A 271 2.83 19.31 -4.98
C HIS A 271 2.60 20.77 -4.61
N TRP A 272 2.40 21.04 -3.32
CA TRP A 272 2.33 22.37 -2.75
C TRP A 272 3.74 22.79 -2.31
N ASN A 273 4.24 23.87 -2.89
CA ASN A 273 5.59 24.40 -2.62
C ASN A 273 5.59 25.57 -1.60
N GLY A 274 4.45 25.89 -0.99
CA GLY A 274 4.25 27.06 -0.13
C GLY A 274 3.66 28.29 -0.81
N ILE A 275 3.57 28.28 -2.13
CA ILE A 275 3.08 29.39 -2.95
C ILE A 275 1.94 28.92 -3.84
N ASP A 276 2.14 27.83 -4.56
CA ASP A 276 1.19 27.27 -5.52
C ASP A 276 1.29 25.75 -5.61
N TRP A 277 0.25 25.15 -6.21
CA TRP A 277 0.23 23.72 -6.54
C TRP A 277 0.81 23.50 -7.94
N GLU A 278 1.82 22.66 -8.03
CA GLU A 278 2.48 22.30 -9.29
C GLU A 278 2.30 20.81 -9.60
N GLN A 279 2.08 20.47 -10.87
CA GLN A 279 1.97 19.07 -11.28
C GLN A 279 3.35 18.40 -11.26
N VAL A 280 3.43 17.24 -10.63
CA VAL A 280 4.62 16.38 -10.62
C VAL A 280 4.34 15.12 -11.43
N PRO A 281 5.25 14.66 -12.32
CA PRO A 281 5.06 13.42 -13.05
C PRO A 281 4.97 12.20 -12.13
N SER A 282 4.06 11.29 -12.47
CA SER A 282 3.82 10.04 -11.77
C SER A 282 3.60 8.88 -12.75
N PRO A 283 3.94 7.63 -12.38
CA PRO A 283 3.63 6.44 -13.15
C PRO A 283 2.13 6.31 -13.50
N SER A 284 1.83 5.68 -14.63
CA SER A 284 0.47 5.34 -15.04
C SER A 284 0.49 3.98 -15.74
N PRO A 285 0.73 2.88 -14.98
CA PRO A 285 0.98 1.55 -15.54
C PRO A 285 -0.22 0.92 -16.25
N GLY A 286 -1.44 1.39 -15.92
CA GLY A 286 -2.67 0.87 -16.49
C GLY A 286 -2.76 1.01 -18.01
N THR A 287 -3.16 -0.09 -18.64
CA THR A 287 -3.34 -0.20 -20.09
C THR A 287 -4.81 -0.40 -20.48
N GLY A 288 -5.72 -0.49 -19.50
CA GLY A 288 -7.16 -0.62 -19.69
C GLY A 288 -7.86 0.70 -20.06
N VAL A 289 -9.18 0.66 -20.23
CA VAL A 289 -9.99 1.82 -20.69
C VAL A 289 -10.21 2.90 -19.62
N SER A 290 -9.90 2.61 -18.36
CA SER A 290 -9.99 3.55 -17.22
C SER A 290 -8.71 3.46 -16.39
N GLY A 291 -7.58 3.79 -17.04
CA GLY A 291 -6.29 3.18 -16.75
C GLY A 291 -5.79 3.31 -15.31
N ASN A 292 -5.88 4.47 -14.67
CA ASN A 292 -5.14 4.75 -13.43
C ASN A 292 -5.87 5.77 -12.54
N ASN A 293 -5.93 5.52 -11.24
CA ASN A 293 -6.50 6.44 -10.26
C ASN A 293 -5.81 6.30 -8.90
N LEU A 294 -5.18 7.37 -8.41
CA LEU A 294 -4.67 7.45 -7.04
C LEU A 294 -5.78 7.94 -6.11
N LEU A 295 -6.02 7.25 -5.01
CA LEU A 295 -7.14 7.49 -4.11
C LEU A 295 -6.73 8.19 -2.81
N SER A 296 -5.52 7.91 -2.31
CA SER A 296 -5.03 8.45 -1.05
C SER A 296 -3.51 8.66 -1.08
N VAL A 297 -3.03 9.61 -0.28
CA VAL A 297 -1.61 9.92 -0.13
C VAL A 297 -1.29 10.17 1.34
N ALA A 298 -0.11 9.73 1.78
CA ALA A 298 0.45 9.99 3.09
C ALA A 298 1.85 10.60 2.93
N SER A 299 2.09 11.75 3.57
CA SER A 299 3.44 12.32 3.69
C SER A 299 4.13 11.77 4.94
N VAL A 300 5.33 11.22 4.79
CA VAL A 300 6.10 10.59 5.87
C VAL A 300 7.22 11.52 6.34
N ALA A 301 8.01 12.04 5.39
CA ALA A 301 9.12 12.96 5.63
C ALA A 301 9.17 14.03 4.53
N SER A 302 10.00 15.05 4.72
CA SER A 302 10.35 15.96 3.63
C SER A 302 11.04 15.13 2.55
N GLY A 303 10.43 15.04 1.37
CA GLY A 303 10.93 14.18 0.30
C GLY A 303 10.60 12.69 0.46
N ASP A 304 9.63 12.32 1.30
CA ASP A 304 9.10 10.95 1.34
C ASP A 304 7.56 10.97 1.48
N ALA A 305 6.89 10.45 0.46
CA ALA A 305 5.44 10.32 0.42
C ALA A 305 5.03 9.02 -0.26
N TRP A 306 3.89 8.48 0.14
CA TRP A 306 3.34 7.24 -0.41
C TRP A 306 1.91 7.50 -0.85
N SER A 307 1.56 7.04 -2.05
CA SER A 307 0.19 7.08 -2.54
C SER A 307 -0.28 5.67 -2.89
N VAL A 308 -1.59 5.48 -2.75
CA VAL A 308 -2.26 4.22 -3.10
C VAL A 308 -3.48 4.49 -3.94
N GLY A 309 -3.89 3.49 -4.71
CA GLY A 309 -5.05 3.55 -5.57
C GLY A 309 -5.20 2.28 -6.38
N GLN A 310 -5.51 2.46 -7.66
CA GLN A 310 -5.79 1.37 -8.57
C GLN A 310 -5.38 1.66 -10.02
N TYR A 311 -5.13 0.60 -10.77
CA TYR A 311 -5.01 0.64 -12.22
C TYR A 311 -5.72 -0.54 -12.88
N TYR A 312 -6.04 -0.41 -14.17
CA TYR A 312 -6.64 -1.47 -14.96
C TYR A 312 -5.65 -2.02 -15.99
N ASP A 313 -5.50 -3.34 -16.05
CA ASP A 313 -4.67 -4.01 -17.06
C ASP A 313 -5.36 -4.11 -18.43
N SER A 314 -4.73 -4.78 -19.39
CA SER A 314 -5.26 -4.95 -20.75
C SER A 314 -6.51 -5.82 -20.81
N ASP A 315 -6.72 -6.68 -19.83
CA ASP A 315 -7.93 -7.51 -19.67
C ASP A 315 -9.01 -6.78 -18.85
N ASN A 316 -8.73 -5.53 -18.47
CA ASN A 316 -9.58 -4.65 -17.67
C ASN A 316 -9.86 -5.23 -16.29
N ILE A 317 -8.90 -5.97 -15.73
CA ILE A 317 -8.87 -6.38 -14.33
C ILE A 317 -8.23 -5.25 -13.53
N ARG A 318 -8.83 -4.94 -12.39
CA ARG A 318 -8.42 -3.88 -11.47
C ARG A 318 -7.36 -4.39 -10.51
N HIS A 319 -6.26 -3.66 -10.36
CA HIS A 319 -5.13 -4.01 -9.49
C HIS A 319 -4.77 -2.83 -8.58
N PRO A 320 -4.21 -3.07 -7.38
CA PRO A 320 -3.68 -2.03 -6.54
C PRO A 320 -2.55 -1.27 -7.23
N LEU A 321 -2.56 0.05 -7.09
CA LEU A 321 -1.44 0.91 -7.44
C LEU A 321 -0.83 1.44 -6.16
N ILE A 322 0.48 1.26 -5.96
CA ILE A 322 1.24 1.90 -4.89
C ILE A 322 2.35 2.72 -5.56
N GLU A 323 2.47 3.98 -5.20
CA GLU A 323 3.59 4.81 -5.65
C GLU A 323 4.32 5.43 -4.46
N HIS A 324 5.65 5.55 -4.60
CA HIS A 324 6.54 6.13 -3.62
C HIS A 324 7.28 7.33 -4.21
N TRP A 325 7.23 8.45 -3.52
CA TRP A 325 8.08 9.61 -3.78
C TRP A 325 9.39 9.42 -3.06
N ASP A 326 10.47 9.24 -3.84
CA ASP A 326 11.81 9.03 -3.32
C ASP A 326 12.56 10.36 -3.08
N GLY A 327 11.90 11.51 -3.10
CA GLY A 327 12.55 12.82 -2.99
C GLY A 327 12.94 13.44 -4.33
N GLU A 328 12.96 12.66 -5.41
CA GLU A 328 13.27 13.12 -6.76
C GLU A 328 12.17 12.81 -7.77
N GLN A 329 11.54 11.64 -7.66
CA GLN A 329 10.51 11.16 -8.57
C GLN A 329 9.52 10.21 -7.88
N TRP A 330 8.32 10.10 -8.45
CA TRP A 330 7.36 9.06 -8.09
C TRP A 330 7.70 7.76 -8.83
N LEU A 331 7.78 6.66 -8.07
CA LEU A 331 8.05 5.32 -8.58
C LEU A 331 6.92 4.38 -8.22
N ALA A 332 6.52 3.52 -9.16
CA ALA A 332 5.56 2.46 -8.88
C ALA A 332 6.26 1.37 -8.04
N VAL A 333 5.58 0.94 -6.99
CA VAL A 333 6.08 -0.08 -6.04
C VAL A 333 5.17 -1.29 -6.11
N ASP A 334 5.77 -2.46 -6.35
CA ASP A 334 5.02 -3.71 -6.36
C ASP A 334 4.54 -4.07 -4.94
N GLY A 335 3.23 -4.24 -4.79
CA GLY A 335 2.60 -4.79 -3.59
C GLY A 335 2.52 -6.32 -3.59
N PRO A 336 2.02 -6.92 -2.51
CA PRO A 336 1.67 -8.34 -2.46
C PRO A 336 0.76 -8.75 -3.62
N ARG A 337 1.03 -9.91 -4.23
CA ARG A 337 0.18 -10.41 -5.32
C ARG A 337 -1.16 -10.89 -4.78
N VAL A 338 -2.23 -10.19 -5.17
CA VAL A 338 -3.61 -10.64 -5.03
C VAL A 338 -3.96 -11.46 -6.26
N THR A 339 -4.17 -12.77 -6.10
CA THR A 339 -4.32 -13.70 -7.24
C THR A 339 -5.74 -13.88 -7.74
N ALA A 340 -6.73 -13.26 -7.09
CA ALA A 340 -8.14 -13.41 -7.41
C ALA A 340 -8.74 -12.05 -7.81
N GLY A 341 -9.31 -12.01 -9.01
CA GLY A 341 -10.20 -10.96 -9.49
C GLY A 341 -9.67 -9.53 -9.37
N ASN A 342 -10.59 -8.61 -9.11
CA ASN A 342 -10.32 -7.20 -8.91
C ASN A 342 -9.77 -6.94 -7.52
N SER A 343 -8.85 -5.99 -7.40
CA SER A 343 -8.37 -5.49 -6.12
C SER A 343 -7.96 -4.02 -6.21
N GLU A 344 -8.05 -3.32 -5.09
CA GLU A 344 -7.64 -1.92 -4.98
C GLU A 344 -7.20 -1.58 -3.55
N LEU A 345 -6.45 -0.49 -3.41
CA LEU A 345 -6.17 0.16 -2.13
C LEU A 345 -6.79 1.56 -2.15
N ILE A 346 -7.62 1.85 -1.14
CA ILE A 346 -8.45 3.06 -1.07
C ILE A 346 -7.75 4.13 -0.23
N THR A 347 -7.29 3.76 0.97
CA THR A 347 -6.67 4.71 1.92
C THR A 347 -5.31 4.22 2.37
N VAL A 348 -4.33 5.13 2.47
CA VAL A 348 -3.02 4.91 3.10
C VAL A 348 -2.81 5.88 4.26
N THR A 349 -2.20 5.42 5.34
CA THR A 349 -1.86 6.25 6.50
C THR A 349 -0.47 5.88 7.04
N ALA A 350 0.27 6.88 7.50
CA ALA A 350 1.51 6.69 8.25
C ALA A 350 1.21 6.85 9.75
N VAL A 351 1.32 5.75 10.51
CA VAL A 351 1.03 5.76 11.97
C VAL A 351 2.29 5.98 12.83
N ALA A 352 3.44 5.85 12.20
CA ALA A 352 4.75 6.28 12.69
C ALA A 352 5.64 6.49 11.45
N PRO A 353 6.79 7.18 11.58
CA PRO A 353 7.80 7.14 10.53
C PRO A 353 8.06 5.68 10.16
N GLN A 354 7.82 5.34 8.88
CA GLN A 354 8.07 4.01 8.30
C GLN A 354 7.13 2.86 8.71
N ASP A 355 6.04 3.17 9.41
CA ASP A 355 4.93 2.23 9.63
C ASP A 355 3.71 2.75 8.85
N LEU A 356 3.60 2.29 7.60
CA LEU A 356 2.50 2.64 6.73
C LEU A 356 1.52 1.48 6.61
N TRP A 357 0.25 1.82 6.62
CA TRP A 357 -0.85 0.90 6.43
C TRP A 357 -1.74 1.38 5.30
N ALA A 358 -2.13 0.46 4.43
CA ALA A 358 -3.11 0.69 3.38
C ALA A 358 -4.27 -0.29 3.52
N VAL A 359 -5.48 0.16 3.20
CA VAL A 359 -6.69 -0.67 3.19
C VAL A 359 -7.47 -0.49 1.90
N GLY A 360 -8.20 -1.54 1.54
CA GLY A 360 -9.14 -1.57 0.42
C GLY A 360 -9.88 -2.90 0.38
N ASP A 361 -10.09 -3.42 -0.81
CA ASP A 361 -10.71 -4.71 -1.04
C ASP A 361 -10.09 -5.49 -2.19
N ALA A 362 -10.33 -6.79 -2.16
CA ALA A 362 -9.95 -7.76 -3.18
C ALA A 362 -11.05 -8.81 -3.32
N ASP A 363 -11.33 -9.24 -4.55
CA ASP A 363 -12.23 -10.37 -4.80
C ASP A 363 -11.67 -11.64 -4.14
N ASP A 364 -12.52 -12.39 -3.44
CA ASP A 364 -12.18 -13.70 -2.89
C ASP A 364 -12.33 -14.82 -3.94
N GLU A 365 -12.11 -16.08 -3.53
CA GLU A 365 -12.22 -17.24 -4.42
C GLU A 365 -13.62 -17.43 -5.04
N ASN A 366 -14.67 -16.85 -4.44
CA ASN A 366 -16.04 -16.85 -4.96
C ASN A 366 -16.37 -15.60 -5.79
N GLY A 367 -15.46 -14.62 -5.85
CA GLY A 367 -15.68 -13.33 -6.48
C GLY A 367 -16.42 -12.31 -5.61
N ASP A 368 -16.55 -12.57 -4.30
CA ASP A 368 -17.12 -11.61 -3.35
C ASP A 368 -16.01 -10.70 -2.80
N PRO A 369 -16.27 -9.40 -2.56
CA PRO A 369 -15.24 -8.49 -2.06
C PRO A 369 -14.82 -8.86 -0.63
N ALA A 370 -13.51 -8.89 -0.38
CA ALA A 370 -12.92 -9.15 0.92
C ALA A 370 -11.95 -8.03 1.31
N SER A 371 -11.88 -7.73 2.60
CA SER A 371 -10.98 -6.69 3.09
C SER A 371 -9.53 -6.99 2.72
N LEU A 372 -8.89 -6.04 2.05
CA LEU A 372 -7.46 -6.04 1.80
C LEU A 372 -6.81 -5.07 2.78
N ILE A 373 -5.85 -5.56 3.57
CA ILE A 373 -5.03 -4.73 4.44
C ILE A 373 -3.57 -5.03 4.11
N GLU A 374 -2.81 -3.99 3.82
CA GLU A 374 -1.39 -4.08 3.57
C GLU A 374 -0.64 -3.22 4.57
N ARG A 375 0.50 -3.72 5.03
CA ARG A 375 1.41 -3.00 5.92
C ARG A 375 2.80 -3.01 5.32
N LEU A 376 3.40 -1.83 5.27
CA LEU A 376 4.80 -1.68 4.92
C LEU A 376 5.67 -2.17 6.08
N CYS A 377 6.62 -3.06 5.80
CA CYS A 377 7.69 -3.34 6.75
C CYS A 377 9.08 -3.23 6.11
N PRO A 378 9.73 -2.06 6.19
CA PRO A 378 11.00 -1.83 5.51
C PRO A 378 12.19 -2.38 6.31
N ALA A 379 13.30 -2.68 5.62
CA ALA A 379 14.57 -2.92 6.28
C ALA A 379 15.13 -1.59 6.81
N GLN A 380 15.43 -1.54 8.09
CA GLN A 380 15.96 -0.36 8.74
C GLN A 380 17.44 -0.21 8.41
N VAL A 381 17.85 1.00 8.03
CA VAL A 381 19.25 1.39 7.88
C VAL A 381 19.59 2.25 9.09
N LEU A 382 20.27 1.64 10.05
CA LEU A 382 20.62 2.29 11.32
C LEU A 382 22.08 2.75 11.32
N ASP A 383 22.42 3.69 12.19
CA ASP A 383 23.81 3.99 12.60
C ASP A 383 24.59 2.72 13.04
N SER A 384 23.89 1.70 13.55
CA SER A 384 24.46 0.40 13.95
C SER A 384 24.52 -0.66 12.83
N GLY A 385 24.03 -0.33 11.64
CA GLY A 385 23.86 -1.23 10.50
C GLY A 385 22.40 -1.63 10.24
N PHE A 386 22.19 -2.63 9.40
CA PHE A 386 20.84 -3.00 8.94
C PHE A 386 20.07 -3.85 9.96
N ASP A 387 18.77 -3.57 10.12
CA ASP A 387 17.83 -4.41 10.88
C ASP A 387 16.56 -4.73 10.06
N PRO A 388 16.29 -6.02 9.74
CA PRO A 388 17.17 -7.16 9.98
C PRO A 388 18.46 -7.08 9.14
N PRO A 389 19.54 -7.81 9.51
CA PRO A 389 20.81 -7.79 8.77
C PRO A 389 20.74 -8.50 7.40
N THR A 390 19.64 -9.23 7.14
CA THR A 390 19.35 -9.88 5.86
C THR A 390 17.85 -9.87 5.62
N GLY A 391 17.42 -9.91 4.37
CA GLY A 391 16.02 -10.06 4.03
C GLY A 391 15.80 -10.86 2.76
N ARG A 392 14.52 -11.08 2.47
CA ARG A 392 14.08 -11.89 1.34
C ARG A 392 12.79 -11.32 0.77
N ILE A 393 12.74 -11.19 -0.56
CA ILE A 393 11.56 -10.77 -1.31
C ILE A 393 11.36 -11.70 -2.50
N ASP A 394 10.17 -11.63 -3.11
CA ASP A 394 9.85 -12.39 -4.31
C ASP A 394 10.40 -11.74 -5.59
N GLN A 395 10.44 -12.50 -6.67
CA GLN A 395 10.85 -11.99 -7.99
C GLN A 395 9.87 -10.92 -8.48
N GLY A 396 10.39 -9.76 -8.87
CA GLY A 396 9.62 -8.58 -9.29
C GLY A 396 9.25 -7.65 -8.13
N ALA A 397 9.28 -8.14 -6.89
CA ALA A 397 8.95 -7.30 -5.74
C ALA A 397 9.96 -6.16 -5.54
N THR A 398 9.50 -5.11 -4.88
CA THR A 398 10.31 -3.94 -4.55
C THR A 398 10.85 -4.07 -3.14
N ALA A 399 12.18 -4.01 -2.99
CA ALA A 399 12.81 -3.90 -1.69
C ALA A 399 12.72 -2.46 -1.19
N ILE A 400 12.51 -2.31 0.11
CA ILE A 400 12.30 -1.01 0.75
C ILE A 400 13.25 -0.91 1.94
N TRP A 401 14.08 0.13 1.91
CA TRP A 401 14.98 0.49 3.00
C TRP A 401 14.57 1.84 3.57
N SER A 402 14.57 1.97 4.88
CA SER A 402 14.18 3.20 5.55
C SER A 402 15.20 3.61 6.61
N ILE A 403 15.41 4.91 6.73
CA ILE A 403 16.37 5.49 7.68
C ILE A 403 15.57 6.11 8.81
N PRO A 404 15.63 5.59 10.04
CA PRO A 404 14.84 6.12 11.15
C PRO A 404 15.05 7.60 11.36
N SER A 405 13.97 8.29 11.74
CA SER A 405 14.07 9.69 12.20
C SER A 405 14.87 9.84 13.50
N SER A 406 15.16 8.72 14.19
CA SER A 406 16.05 8.69 15.36
C SER A 406 17.53 8.80 15.00
N ASP A 407 17.88 8.54 13.75
CA ASP A 407 19.27 8.56 13.29
C ASP A 407 19.73 10.00 13.09
N THR A 408 21.04 10.20 13.22
CA THR A 408 21.62 11.56 13.29
C THR A 408 22.34 11.99 12.03
N GLU A 409 22.67 11.05 11.14
CA GLU A 409 23.42 11.29 9.92
C GLU A 409 22.68 10.70 8.71
N PRO A 410 22.86 11.26 7.50
CA PRO A 410 22.35 10.66 6.28
C PRO A 410 22.99 9.32 5.96
N HIS A 411 22.23 8.40 5.35
CA HIS A 411 22.72 7.11 4.88
C HIS A 411 22.62 6.99 3.36
N ARG A 412 23.42 6.09 2.77
CA ARG A 412 23.41 5.84 1.33
C ARG A 412 23.45 4.35 1.04
N VAL A 413 22.34 3.83 0.53
CA VAL A 413 22.11 2.43 0.20
C VAL A 413 22.51 2.18 -1.25
N MET A 414 23.49 1.30 -1.47
CA MET A 414 24.08 1.09 -2.79
C MET A 414 24.32 -0.39 -3.11
N ASP A 415 24.26 -0.74 -4.38
CA ASP A 415 24.66 -2.06 -4.89
C ASP A 415 26.14 -2.35 -4.59
N ALA A 416 26.41 -3.50 -3.96
CA ALA A 416 27.76 -3.97 -3.68
C ALA A 416 28.15 -5.20 -4.52
N SER A 417 27.35 -5.58 -5.54
CA SER A 417 27.62 -6.74 -6.38
C SER A 417 28.62 -6.45 -7.51
N GLY A 418 28.99 -5.18 -7.68
CA GLY A 418 29.82 -4.69 -8.79
C GLY A 418 29.06 -4.59 -10.13
N MET A 419 27.73 -4.64 -10.10
CA MET A 419 26.90 -4.45 -11.30
C MET A 419 26.46 -2.99 -11.46
N GLY A 420 26.42 -2.22 -10.37
CA GLY A 420 25.94 -0.84 -10.36
C GLY A 420 24.43 -0.77 -10.58
N LEU A 421 23.69 -1.69 -9.96
CA LEU A 421 22.23 -1.79 -10.17
C LEU A 421 21.46 -0.59 -9.62
N PHE A 422 21.87 -0.09 -8.45
CA PHE A 422 21.19 1.00 -7.76
C PHE A 422 22.12 1.73 -6.81
N ASP A 423 21.72 2.95 -6.50
CA ASP A 423 22.39 3.87 -5.59
C ASP A 423 21.38 4.91 -5.15
N SER A 424 21.08 4.96 -3.86
CA SER A 424 20.10 5.90 -3.34
C SER A 424 20.61 7.34 -3.37
N GLY A 425 21.92 7.59 -3.48
CA GLY A 425 22.47 8.86 -3.00
C GLY A 425 22.33 9.00 -1.47
N ASP A 426 22.77 10.14 -0.93
CA ASP A 426 22.61 10.41 0.50
C ASP A 426 21.14 10.69 0.81
N ARG A 427 20.61 10.04 1.85
CA ARG A 427 19.21 10.09 2.25
C ARG A 427 19.11 10.51 3.71
N ASP A 428 18.27 11.50 3.98
CA ASP A 428 18.13 12.07 5.31
C ASP A 428 17.34 11.14 6.25
N PRO A 429 17.58 11.22 7.58
CA PRO A 429 16.76 10.56 8.59
C PRO A 429 15.25 10.83 8.41
N GLY A 430 14.47 9.77 8.47
CA GLY A 430 13.02 9.77 8.27
C GLY A 430 12.56 9.39 6.85
N THR A 431 13.48 9.33 5.89
CA THR A 431 13.17 8.97 4.49
C THR A 431 13.38 7.48 4.20
N SER A 432 12.98 7.05 3.02
CA SER A 432 13.11 5.69 2.51
C SER A 432 13.54 5.67 1.05
N TYR A 433 14.07 4.52 0.63
CA TYR A 433 14.51 4.25 -0.73
C TYR A 433 13.99 2.88 -1.18
N THR A 434 13.63 2.79 -2.46
CA THR A 434 13.03 1.60 -3.05
C THR A 434 13.81 1.14 -4.28
N PHE A 435 13.87 -0.18 -4.49
CA PHE A 435 14.41 -0.75 -5.72
C PHE A 435 13.77 -2.11 -6.05
N ALA A 436 13.33 -2.28 -7.29
CA ALA A 436 12.71 -3.52 -7.77
C ALA A 436 13.75 -4.58 -8.14
N PHE A 437 13.52 -5.82 -7.70
CA PHE A 437 14.40 -6.95 -8.04
C PHE A 437 13.65 -8.02 -8.84
N ASP A 438 13.75 -7.93 -10.16
CA ASP A 438 13.14 -8.92 -11.05
C ASP A 438 13.77 -10.30 -10.94
N ALA A 439 15.08 -10.34 -10.77
CA ALA A 439 15.89 -11.54 -10.95
C ALA A 439 16.21 -12.25 -9.63
N ALA A 440 16.20 -13.58 -9.68
CA ALA A 440 16.67 -14.42 -8.59
C ALA A 440 18.19 -14.21 -8.39
N GLY A 441 18.58 -14.03 -7.13
CA GLY A 441 19.95 -13.83 -6.73
C GLY A 441 20.10 -13.62 -5.23
N SER A 442 21.33 -13.48 -4.78
CA SER A 442 21.70 -12.99 -3.45
C SER A 442 22.44 -11.68 -3.65
N TYR A 443 21.75 -10.56 -3.44
CA TYR A 443 22.24 -9.21 -3.70
C TYR A 443 22.90 -8.63 -2.44
N PRO A 444 24.22 -8.36 -2.48
CA PRO A 444 24.89 -7.61 -1.44
C PRO A 444 24.54 -6.12 -1.57
N VAL A 445 24.19 -5.51 -0.45
CA VAL A 445 23.85 -4.09 -0.33
C VAL A 445 24.80 -3.47 0.69
N LEU A 446 25.25 -2.25 0.43
CA LEU A 446 26.15 -1.49 1.29
C LEU A 446 25.44 -0.22 1.75
N ASP A 447 25.53 0.07 3.05
CA ASP A 447 25.39 1.44 3.51
C ASP A 447 26.78 2.09 3.56
N VAL A 448 26.96 3.15 2.77
CA VAL A 448 28.26 3.84 2.65
C VAL A 448 28.64 4.54 3.96
N ALA A 449 27.67 5.08 4.70
CA ALA A 449 27.91 5.85 5.91
C ALA A 449 28.56 4.99 7.01
N THR A 450 27.99 3.81 7.27
CA THR A 450 28.44 2.90 8.33
C THR A 450 29.39 1.81 7.84
N SER A 451 29.55 1.65 6.51
CA SER A 451 30.17 0.47 5.88
C SER A 451 29.48 -0.85 6.24
N ALA A 452 28.24 -0.81 6.72
CA ALA A 452 27.46 -2.00 7.02
C ALA A 452 27.03 -2.70 5.73
N HIS A 453 26.93 -4.02 5.80
CA HIS A 453 26.47 -4.84 4.69
C HIS A 453 25.13 -5.50 5.00
N TYR A 454 24.28 -5.54 4.00
CA TYR A 454 23.01 -6.26 3.99
C TYR A 454 22.98 -7.26 2.84
N ARG A 455 22.22 -8.33 3.01
CA ARG A 455 22.03 -9.33 1.96
C ARG A 455 20.55 -9.53 1.69
N LEU A 456 20.14 -9.23 0.47
CA LEU A 456 18.79 -9.47 -0.02
C LEU A 456 18.76 -10.74 -0.87
N GLY A 457 17.97 -11.72 -0.45
CA GLY A 457 17.72 -12.93 -1.22
C GLY A 457 16.46 -12.79 -2.08
N VAL A 458 16.58 -13.10 -3.37
CA VAL A 458 15.44 -13.27 -4.28
C VAL A 458 15.48 -14.72 -4.76
N PRO A 459 14.55 -15.58 -4.33
CA PRO A 459 14.61 -17.01 -4.57
C PRO A 459 14.31 -17.33 -6.03
N THR A 460 14.89 -18.41 -6.54
CA THR A 460 14.34 -19.08 -7.73
C THR A 460 12.97 -19.68 -7.38
N GLN A 461 12.11 -19.90 -8.36
CA GLN A 461 10.81 -20.57 -8.20
C GLN A 461 10.79 -21.85 -9.04
N ALA A 462 10.09 -22.88 -8.57
CA ALA A 462 9.89 -24.12 -9.30
C ALA A 462 8.48 -24.68 -9.04
N ALA A 463 7.74 -25.00 -10.10
CA ALA A 463 6.35 -25.47 -10.00
C ALA A 463 6.07 -26.59 -11.01
N PRO A 464 5.24 -27.61 -10.67
CA PRO A 464 4.67 -27.86 -9.35
C PRO A 464 5.73 -28.25 -8.31
N PRO A 465 5.47 -28.13 -6.99
CA PRO A 465 6.46 -28.47 -5.95
C PRO A 465 6.77 -29.97 -5.88
N SER A 466 5.91 -30.81 -6.46
CA SER A 466 6.12 -32.26 -6.54
C SER A 466 5.50 -32.85 -7.80
N GLY A 467 6.04 -33.96 -8.27
CA GLY A 467 5.52 -34.69 -9.42
C GLY A 467 6.20 -36.05 -9.63
N HIS A 468 5.89 -36.69 -10.73
CA HIS A 468 6.50 -37.94 -11.17
C HIS A 468 7.66 -37.67 -12.15
N LEU A 469 8.33 -38.73 -12.60
CA LEU A 469 9.48 -38.64 -13.51
C LEU A 469 9.17 -37.97 -14.86
N ASP A 470 7.91 -38.02 -15.30
CA ASP A 470 7.42 -37.44 -16.54
C ASP A 470 6.75 -36.06 -16.33
N THR A 471 6.69 -35.57 -15.09
CA THR A 471 6.15 -34.24 -14.82
C THR A 471 7.08 -33.17 -15.37
N SER A 472 6.51 -32.20 -16.08
CA SER A 472 7.21 -31.00 -16.52
C SER A 472 7.14 -29.95 -15.40
N PHE A 473 8.29 -29.59 -14.86
CA PHE A 473 8.45 -28.58 -13.83
C PHE A 473 8.93 -27.27 -14.47
N GLN A 474 8.18 -26.18 -14.31
CA GLN A 474 8.65 -24.85 -14.70
C GLN A 474 9.62 -24.32 -13.66
N VAL A 475 10.84 -23.99 -14.08
CA VAL A 475 11.85 -23.33 -13.24
C VAL A 475 11.97 -21.88 -13.68
N THR A 476 11.60 -20.95 -12.81
CA THR A 476 11.51 -19.51 -13.08
C THR A 476 12.49 -18.75 -12.19
N TRP A 477 13.35 -17.94 -12.79
CA TRP A 477 14.40 -17.20 -12.08
C TRP A 477 14.33 -15.69 -12.29
N SER A 478 13.31 -15.18 -12.98
CA SER A 478 13.10 -13.75 -13.10
C SER A 478 11.65 -13.40 -13.44
N ALA A 479 11.18 -12.24 -12.99
CA ALA A 479 9.90 -11.68 -13.42
C ALA A 479 9.92 -11.24 -14.90
N GLY A 480 11.06 -10.70 -15.34
CA GLY A 480 11.31 -10.23 -16.71
C GLY A 480 12.52 -10.90 -17.38
N VAL A 481 12.69 -10.62 -18.68
CA VAL A 481 13.96 -10.92 -19.38
C VAL A 481 15.07 -9.99 -18.86
N PRO A 482 16.36 -10.36 -18.93
CA PRO A 482 17.40 -9.52 -18.38
C PRO A 482 17.56 -8.25 -19.24
N LEU A 483 17.92 -7.14 -18.60
CA LEU A 483 18.25 -5.90 -19.31
C LEU A 483 19.42 -6.13 -20.29
N PRO A 484 19.52 -5.35 -21.38
CA PRO A 484 20.65 -5.43 -22.30
C PRO A 484 22.00 -5.36 -21.56
N GLY A 485 22.90 -6.30 -21.87
CA GLY A 485 24.20 -6.42 -21.19
C GLY A 485 24.20 -7.35 -19.98
N TYR A 486 23.05 -7.87 -19.56
CA TYR A 486 22.92 -8.83 -18.48
C TYR A 486 22.51 -10.22 -18.97
N VAL A 487 22.85 -11.24 -18.18
CA VAL A 487 22.50 -12.65 -18.40
C VAL A 487 22.18 -13.35 -17.08
N PHE A 488 21.44 -14.45 -17.15
CA PHE A 488 21.24 -15.35 -16.03
C PHE A 488 22.13 -16.60 -16.11
N ASP A 489 22.69 -17.00 -14.98
CA ASP A 489 23.33 -18.31 -14.81
C ASP A 489 22.50 -19.13 -13.80
N VAL A 490 22.18 -20.37 -14.15
CA VAL A 490 21.32 -21.28 -13.36
C VAL A 490 22.08 -22.55 -13.02
N GLN A 491 22.04 -22.91 -11.75
CA GLN A 491 22.61 -24.14 -11.22
C GLN A 491 21.52 -25.10 -10.76
N ILE A 492 21.81 -26.38 -10.89
CA ILE A 492 20.99 -27.48 -10.40
C ILE A 492 21.78 -28.35 -9.42
N LYS A 493 21.11 -28.88 -8.42
CA LYS A 493 21.58 -29.97 -7.57
C LYS A 493 20.59 -31.12 -7.70
N ARG A 494 21.04 -32.25 -8.24
CA ARG A 494 20.21 -33.44 -8.47
C ARG A 494 20.20 -34.37 -7.26
N PRO A 495 19.27 -35.35 -7.19
CA PRO A 495 19.28 -36.37 -6.16
C PRO A 495 20.63 -37.10 -6.10
N GLY A 496 21.25 -37.12 -4.93
CA GLY A 496 22.56 -37.75 -4.71
C GLY A 496 23.78 -36.85 -4.97
N ASP A 497 23.61 -35.68 -5.58
CA ASP A 497 24.70 -34.73 -5.77
C ASP A 497 25.17 -34.14 -4.43
N ALA A 498 26.49 -34.02 -4.26
CA ALA A 498 27.07 -33.37 -3.09
C ALA A 498 26.92 -31.84 -3.12
N ALA A 499 26.93 -31.23 -4.32
CA ALA A 499 26.93 -29.78 -4.53
C ALA A 499 26.13 -29.39 -5.78
N PHE A 500 25.82 -28.09 -5.89
CA PHE A 500 25.26 -27.51 -7.11
C PHE A 500 26.28 -27.54 -8.26
N SER A 501 25.79 -27.78 -9.47
CA SER A 501 26.55 -27.69 -10.72
C SER A 501 25.84 -26.78 -11.72
N ASP A 502 26.58 -26.19 -12.66
CA ASP A 502 26.00 -25.38 -13.73
C ASP A 502 25.03 -26.22 -14.59
N TRP A 503 23.83 -25.68 -14.79
CA TRP A 503 22.81 -26.27 -15.66
C TRP A 503 22.66 -25.47 -16.94
N LEU A 504 22.48 -24.16 -16.80
CA LEU A 504 22.30 -23.22 -17.90
C LEU A 504 23.13 -21.96 -17.62
N SER A 505 23.81 -21.42 -18.63
CA SER A 505 24.61 -20.20 -18.52
C SER A 505 24.24 -19.24 -19.63
N ASP A 506 24.50 -17.95 -19.43
CA ASP A 506 24.25 -16.89 -20.41
C ASP A 506 22.79 -16.83 -20.92
N GLN A 507 21.83 -17.16 -20.04
CA GLN A 507 20.42 -17.20 -20.42
C GLN A 507 19.83 -15.80 -20.57
N GLN A 508 19.02 -15.64 -21.62
CA GLN A 508 18.25 -14.43 -21.95
C GLN A 508 16.75 -14.63 -21.73
N VAL A 509 16.34 -15.83 -21.32
CA VAL A 509 14.96 -16.16 -20.95
C VAL A 509 14.82 -16.13 -19.43
N ARG A 510 13.60 -15.94 -18.94
CA ARG A 510 13.30 -15.87 -17.50
C ARG A 510 13.02 -17.23 -16.84
N GLU A 511 12.70 -18.23 -17.65
CA GLU A 511 12.27 -19.55 -17.19
C GLU A 511 12.45 -20.63 -18.26
N VAL A 512 12.57 -21.89 -17.83
CA VAL A 512 12.69 -23.06 -18.71
C VAL A 512 11.98 -24.27 -18.07
N PRO A 513 11.29 -25.13 -18.86
CA PRO A 513 10.78 -26.41 -18.38
C PRO A 513 11.91 -27.40 -18.06
N PHE A 514 11.74 -28.14 -16.98
CA PHE A 514 12.61 -29.21 -16.52
C PHE A 514 11.82 -30.51 -16.37
N THR A 515 12.41 -31.61 -16.82
CA THR A 515 11.94 -32.97 -16.56
C THR A 515 13.05 -33.74 -15.87
N ALA A 516 12.69 -34.55 -14.87
CA ALA A 516 13.65 -35.25 -14.03
C ALA A 516 14.63 -36.12 -14.85
N ASP A 517 15.93 -35.86 -14.70
CA ASP A 517 17.00 -36.48 -15.49
C ASP A 517 17.92 -37.41 -14.69
N ALA A 518 17.71 -37.55 -13.37
CA ALA A 518 18.53 -38.36 -12.45
C ALA A 518 17.69 -39.18 -11.46
N GLY A 519 16.49 -39.62 -11.88
CA GLY A 519 15.62 -40.46 -11.08
C GLY A 519 14.82 -39.70 -10.01
N THR A 520 14.36 -40.43 -9.00
CA THR A 520 13.51 -39.90 -7.93
C THR A 520 14.34 -39.20 -6.84
N GLY A 521 13.71 -38.25 -6.15
CA GLY A 521 14.32 -37.49 -5.06
C GLY A 521 14.12 -35.99 -5.23
N THR A 522 14.90 -35.23 -4.47
CA THR A 522 14.83 -33.78 -4.47
C THR A 522 15.79 -33.18 -5.49
N TYR A 523 15.28 -32.36 -6.39
CA TYR A 523 16.06 -31.48 -7.26
C TYR A 523 15.99 -30.07 -6.69
N SER A 524 17.10 -29.34 -6.70
CA SER A 524 17.13 -27.94 -6.26
C SER A 524 17.76 -27.05 -7.33
N PHE A 525 17.21 -25.85 -7.49
CA PHE A 525 17.61 -24.88 -8.50
C PHE A 525 17.95 -23.56 -7.81
N ARG A 526 19.00 -22.90 -8.30
CA ARG A 526 19.34 -21.53 -7.89
C ARG A 526 19.90 -20.78 -9.09
N ALA A 527 19.71 -19.47 -9.12
CA ALA A 527 20.14 -18.63 -10.23
C ALA A 527 20.83 -17.37 -9.73
N ARG A 528 21.51 -16.67 -10.65
CA ARG A 528 22.08 -15.34 -10.41
C ARG A 528 21.98 -14.50 -11.67
N LEU A 529 21.89 -13.18 -11.49
CA LEU A 529 22.12 -12.17 -12.51
C LEU A 529 23.60 -11.82 -12.60
N ARG A 530 24.11 -11.65 -13.83
CA ARG A 530 25.50 -11.24 -14.12
C ARG A 530 25.55 -10.19 -15.23
N ASN A 531 26.35 -9.15 -15.02
CA ASN A 531 26.69 -8.15 -16.04
C ASN A 531 27.83 -8.68 -16.92
N THR A 532 27.59 -8.75 -18.23
CA THR A 532 28.55 -9.31 -19.19
C THR A 532 29.74 -8.39 -19.49
N ALA A 533 29.60 -7.08 -19.27
CA ALA A 533 30.65 -6.10 -19.52
C ALA A 533 31.64 -5.99 -18.36
N THR A 534 31.15 -5.97 -17.11
CA THR A 534 32.00 -5.80 -15.92
C THR A 534 32.40 -7.14 -15.28
N GLY A 535 31.65 -8.22 -15.55
CA GLY A 535 31.78 -9.49 -14.85
C GLY A 535 31.17 -9.47 -13.44
N GLY A 536 30.66 -8.32 -12.98
CA GLY A 536 29.93 -8.20 -11.72
C GLY A 536 28.69 -9.10 -11.73
N ALA A 537 28.38 -9.70 -10.57
CA ALA A 537 27.28 -10.64 -10.47
C ALA A 537 26.69 -10.63 -9.06
N SER A 538 25.39 -10.89 -8.99
CA SER A 538 24.77 -11.31 -7.73
C SER A 538 25.34 -12.65 -7.28
N GLY A 539 25.24 -12.95 -5.98
CA GLY A 539 25.40 -14.32 -5.50
C GLY A 539 24.27 -15.20 -6.02
N TYR A 540 24.43 -16.53 -5.96
CA TYR A 540 23.32 -17.43 -6.26
C TYR A 540 22.18 -17.28 -5.25
N SER A 541 20.96 -17.32 -5.76
CA SER A 541 19.71 -17.20 -5.00
C SER A 541 19.57 -18.25 -3.90
N PRO A 542 18.75 -17.97 -2.88
CA PRO A 542 18.11 -19.02 -2.10
C PRO A 542 17.44 -20.03 -3.06
N PRO A 543 17.70 -21.35 -2.91
CA PRO A 543 17.25 -22.32 -3.87
C PRO A 543 15.75 -22.60 -3.77
N ALA A 544 15.12 -22.92 -4.90
CA ALA A 544 13.84 -23.63 -4.93
C ALA A 544 14.06 -25.12 -5.13
N SER A 545 13.18 -25.95 -4.57
CA SER A 545 13.27 -27.40 -4.66
C SER A 545 11.96 -28.02 -5.12
N ILE A 546 12.06 -29.09 -5.91
CA ILE A 546 10.95 -29.97 -6.29
C ILE A 546 11.20 -31.37 -5.76
N THR A 547 10.12 -32.11 -5.52
CA THR A 547 10.19 -33.53 -5.13
C THR A 547 9.66 -34.42 -6.25
N VAL A 548 10.53 -35.29 -6.77
CA VAL A 548 10.18 -36.26 -7.82
C VAL A 548 9.99 -37.63 -7.20
N THR A 549 8.80 -38.20 -7.35
CA THR A 549 8.46 -39.55 -6.87
C THR A 549 8.42 -40.56 -8.01
N GLY A 550 8.51 -41.86 -7.67
CA GLY A 550 8.29 -42.95 -8.64
C GLY A 550 6.88 -42.89 -9.23
N SER A 551 6.64 -43.58 -10.34
CA SER A 551 5.30 -43.66 -10.96
C SER A 551 4.26 -44.16 -9.96
N GLY A 552 3.11 -43.46 -9.88
CA GLY A 552 1.91 -43.94 -9.20
C GLY A 552 1.31 -45.16 -9.88
#